data_AF-A0AAV3S882-F1
#
_entry.id   AF-A0AAV3S882-F1
#
_cell.length_a   1.000
_cell.length_b   1.000
_cell.length_c   1.000
_cell.angle_alpha   90.00
_cell.angle_beta   90.00
_cell.angle_gamma   90.00
#
_symmetry.space_group_name_H-M   'P 1'
#
loop_
_entity.id
_entity.type
_entity.pdbx_description
1 polymer ?
#
loop_
_entity_poly.entity_id
_entity_poly.type
_entity_poly.pdbx_seq_one_letter_code
_entity_poly.pdbx_strand_id
1 'polypeptide(L)'
;MFIVASGVWNFVGAGVLGFFINLPLVNYYEHGTFLTVAHAHASMFGAFGFLALGLAVYLLQFTTKRGAWDDTNLRRAFWLWNVGLAWMVFVGDIPVGFLQLKTVFTANYDAARSLAFYSQDLIQTLFWVRLPGDGLLILGTALFCYDVLKKRFVRREPTVAPGDDGTVISRRVFGEDADAGTDLDN
;
A
#
# COMPACT_ATOMS: atom_id res chain seq x y z
N MET A 1 -7.54 -11.49 -5.60
CA MET A 1 -6.39 -10.94 -6.36
C MET A 1 -5.42 -10.23 -5.41
N PHE A 2 -5.83 -9.16 -4.72
CA PHE A 2 -4.98 -8.41 -3.79
C PHE A 2 -4.32 -9.24 -2.68
N ILE A 3 -5.06 -10.11 -1.98
CA ILE A 3 -4.51 -10.96 -0.91
C ILE A 3 -3.45 -11.94 -1.44
N VAL A 4 -3.68 -12.52 -2.62
CA VAL A 4 -2.72 -13.43 -3.25
C VAL A 4 -1.45 -12.67 -3.66
N ALA A 5 -1.59 -11.48 -4.24
CA ALA A 5 -0.45 -10.63 -4.56
C ALA A 5 0.33 -10.22 -3.30
N SER A 6 -0.36 -9.90 -2.20
CA SER A 6 0.27 -9.65 -0.89
C SER A 6 1.13 -10.83 -0.44
N GLY A 7 0.63 -12.07 -0.55
CA GLY A 7 1.41 -13.26 -0.25
C GLY A 7 2.67 -13.42 -1.11
N VAL A 8 2.55 -13.17 -2.43
CA VAL A 8 3.68 -13.22 -3.37
C VAL A 8 4.73 -12.17 -3.02
N TRP A 9 4.30 -10.92 -2.82
CA TRP A 9 5.21 -9.83 -2.48
C TRP A 9 5.78 -9.95 -1.07
N ASN A 10 5.09 -10.61 -0.14
CA ASN A 10 5.65 -10.97 1.15
C ASN A 10 6.82 -11.94 0.98
N PHE A 11 6.66 -12.98 0.15
CA PHE A 11 7.76 -13.89 -0.15
C PHE A 11 8.94 -13.19 -0.85
N VAL A 12 8.68 -12.41 -1.90
CA VAL A 12 9.73 -11.75 -2.69
C VAL A 12 10.39 -10.60 -1.92
N GLY A 13 9.58 -9.67 -1.42
CA GLY A 13 10.05 -8.45 -0.75
C GLY A 13 10.55 -8.73 0.66
N ALA A 14 9.71 -9.31 1.52
CA ALA A 14 10.10 -9.56 2.91
C ALA A 14 10.98 -10.81 3.06
N GLY A 15 10.70 -11.87 2.31
CA GLY A 15 11.48 -13.11 2.34
C GLY A 15 12.82 -12.98 1.62
N VAL A 16 12.82 -12.92 0.28
CA VAL A 16 14.05 -12.99 -0.53
C VAL A 16 14.94 -11.75 -0.32
N LEU A 17 14.41 -10.55 -0.56
CA LEU A 17 15.21 -9.33 -0.41
C LEU A 17 15.52 -9.03 1.06
N GLY A 18 14.57 -9.28 1.95
CA GLY A 18 14.78 -9.08 3.39
C GLY A 18 15.84 -10.01 3.96
N PHE A 19 15.84 -11.28 3.58
CA PHE A 19 16.89 -12.21 3.96
C PHE A 19 18.25 -11.78 3.40
N PHE A 20 18.31 -11.40 2.11
CA PHE A 20 19.55 -10.96 1.48
C PHE A 20 20.23 -9.85 2.27
N ILE A 21 19.48 -8.82 2.65
CA ILE A 21 20.05 -7.66 3.36
C ILE A 21 20.25 -7.87 4.87
N ASN A 22 19.84 -9.03 5.41
CA ASN A 22 19.88 -9.30 6.85
C ASN A 22 21.19 -9.97 7.28
N LEU A 23 21.87 -10.68 6.38
CA LEU A 23 23.14 -11.34 6.71
C LEU A 23 24.15 -10.30 7.21
N PRO A 24 24.74 -10.43 8.41
CA PRO A 24 25.60 -9.39 8.98
C PRO A 24 26.76 -8.98 8.06
N LEU A 25 27.32 -9.95 7.33
CA LEU A 25 28.39 -9.70 6.37
C LEU A 25 27.93 -8.80 5.21
N VAL A 26 26.73 -9.04 4.67
CA VAL A 26 26.20 -8.25 3.57
C VAL A 26 25.70 -6.90 4.10
N ASN A 27 25.04 -6.91 5.27
CA ASN A 27 24.50 -5.71 5.91
C ASN A 27 25.60 -4.69 6.17
N TYR A 28 26.78 -5.14 6.57
CA TYR A 28 27.95 -4.28 6.77
C TYR A 28 28.27 -3.40 5.54
N TYR A 29 28.06 -3.90 4.32
CA TYR A 29 28.33 -3.16 3.09
C TYR A 29 27.09 -2.47 2.50
N GLU A 30 25.90 -3.01 2.69
CA GLU A 30 24.68 -2.51 2.05
C GLU A 30 23.79 -1.65 2.95
N HIS A 31 24.14 -1.48 4.23
CA HIS A 31 23.34 -0.71 5.17
C HIS A 31 23.03 0.68 4.63
N GLY A 32 21.76 1.05 4.51
CA GLY A 32 21.37 2.37 4.01
C GLY A 32 21.61 2.58 2.51
N THR A 33 21.67 1.52 1.71
CA THR A 33 21.78 1.57 0.24
C THR A 33 20.45 1.34 -0.47
N PHE A 34 20.44 1.42 -1.80
CA PHE A 34 19.26 1.16 -2.63
C PHE A 34 18.68 -0.26 -2.50
N LEU A 35 19.44 -1.25 -2.01
CA LEU A 35 18.89 -2.58 -1.71
C LEU A 35 17.91 -2.55 -0.53
N THR A 36 18.17 -1.71 0.48
CA THR A 36 17.22 -1.46 1.56
C THR A 36 15.94 -0.80 1.01
N VAL A 37 16.08 0.12 0.05
CA VAL A 37 14.94 0.79 -0.60
C VAL A 37 14.10 -0.20 -1.41
N ALA A 38 14.75 -1.10 -2.17
CA ALA A 38 14.09 -2.17 -2.91
C ALA A 38 13.28 -3.08 -1.98
N HIS A 39 13.92 -3.55 -0.89
CA HIS A 39 13.25 -4.34 0.13
C HIS A 39 12.06 -3.60 0.77
N ALA A 40 12.24 -2.32 1.12
CA ALA A 40 11.21 -1.52 1.77
C ALA A 40 9.97 -1.37 0.89
N HIS A 41 10.11 -1.05 -0.39
CA HIS A 41 8.94 -0.90 -1.28
C HIS A 41 8.26 -2.25 -1.55
N ALA A 42 9.03 -3.30 -1.82
CA ALA A 42 8.51 -4.63 -2.08
C ALA A 42 7.78 -5.22 -0.84
N SER A 43 8.28 -4.98 0.37
CA SER A 43 7.66 -5.49 1.61
C SER A 43 6.54 -4.57 2.11
N MET A 44 6.74 -3.26 2.18
CA MET A 44 5.75 -2.32 2.71
C MET A 44 4.53 -2.22 1.80
N PHE A 45 4.72 -1.82 0.54
CA PHE A 45 3.59 -1.68 -0.38
C PHE A 45 3.13 -3.04 -0.90
N GLY A 46 4.08 -3.92 -1.26
CA GLY A 46 3.75 -5.23 -1.80
C GLY A 46 3.07 -6.16 -0.79
N ALA A 47 3.60 -6.34 0.43
CA ALA A 47 2.96 -7.20 1.42
C ALA A 47 1.80 -6.47 2.12
N PHE A 48 2.11 -5.42 2.88
CA PHE A 48 1.10 -4.76 3.72
C PHE A 48 0.14 -3.87 2.93
N GLY A 49 0.63 -3.15 1.92
CA GLY A 49 -0.19 -2.29 1.07
C GLY A 49 -1.26 -3.08 0.31
N PHE A 50 -0.89 -4.16 -0.39
CA PHE A 50 -1.89 -4.99 -1.08
C PHE A 50 -2.82 -5.72 -0.12
N LEU A 51 -2.37 -6.07 1.09
CA LEU A 51 -3.27 -6.61 2.12
C LEU A 51 -4.32 -5.58 2.54
N ALA A 52 -3.90 -4.36 2.84
CA ALA A 52 -4.78 -3.26 3.23
C ALA A 52 -5.76 -2.89 2.10
N LEU A 53 -5.28 -2.82 0.85
CA LEU A 53 -6.14 -2.60 -0.33
C LEU A 53 -7.13 -3.75 -0.53
N GLY A 54 -6.71 -4.99 -0.31
CA GLY A 54 -7.59 -6.16 -0.33
C GLY A 54 -8.73 -6.04 0.69
N LEU A 55 -8.41 -5.63 1.92
CA LEU A 55 -9.40 -5.36 2.96
C LEU A 55 -10.32 -4.18 2.59
N ALA A 56 -9.76 -3.10 2.06
CA ALA A 56 -10.54 -1.93 1.63
C ALA A 56 -11.55 -2.29 0.53
N VAL A 57 -11.13 -3.06 -0.48
CA VAL A 57 -12.00 -3.56 -1.55
C VAL A 57 -13.07 -4.52 -1.00
N TYR A 58 -12.69 -5.39 -0.06
CA TYR A 58 -13.64 -6.27 0.63
C TYR A 58 -14.74 -5.45 1.33
N LEU A 59 -14.38 -4.43 2.12
CA LEU A 59 -15.36 -3.55 2.78
C LEU A 59 -16.20 -2.76 1.76
N LEU A 60 -15.60 -2.33 0.65
CA LEU A 60 -16.30 -1.63 -0.42
C LEU A 60 -17.38 -2.51 -1.08
N GLN A 61 -17.13 -3.81 -1.22
CA GLN A 61 -18.13 -4.77 -1.73
C GLN A 61 -19.39 -4.83 -0.85
N PHE A 62 -19.23 -4.85 0.48
CA PHE A 62 -20.37 -4.92 1.40
C PHE A 62 -21.19 -3.63 1.41
N THR A 63 -20.53 -2.49 1.23
CA THR A 63 -21.17 -1.17 1.29
C THR A 63 -21.80 -0.75 -0.04
N THR A 64 -21.44 -1.34 -1.18
CA THR A 64 -21.98 -0.99 -2.51
C THR A 64 -23.31 -1.69 -2.80
N LYS A 65 -24.31 -1.01 -3.39
CA LYS A 65 -25.62 -1.60 -3.75
C LYS A 65 -25.47 -2.89 -4.58
N ARG A 66 -26.32 -3.89 -4.29
CA ARG A 66 -26.35 -5.16 -5.06
C ARG A 66 -26.72 -4.83 -6.51
N GLY A 67 -25.86 -5.19 -7.47
CA GLY A 67 -26.05 -4.94 -8.90
C GLY A 67 -25.26 -3.75 -9.49
N ALA A 68 -24.69 -2.87 -8.65
CA ALA A 68 -23.87 -1.73 -9.11
C ALA A 68 -22.36 -1.98 -8.96
N TRP A 69 -21.96 -3.22 -8.71
CA TRP A 69 -20.56 -3.58 -8.55
C TRP A 69 -19.90 -3.82 -9.91
N ASP A 70 -18.89 -3.01 -10.21
CA ASP A 70 -18.01 -3.17 -11.37
C ASP A 70 -16.57 -3.29 -10.87
N ASP A 71 -15.90 -4.41 -11.17
CA ASP A 71 -14.53 -4.70 -10.76
C ASP A 71 -13.49 -4.35 -11.85
N THR A 72 -13.92 -3.88 -13.02
CA THR A 72 -13.04 -3.62 -14.18
C THR A 72 -11.92 -2.64 -13.83
N ASN A 73 -12.28 -1.50 -13.21
CA ASN A 73 -11.30 -0.50 -12.80
C ASN A 73 -10.37 -1.02 -11.69
N LEU A 74 -10.92 -1.73 -10.70
CA LEU A 74 -10.12 -2.32 -9.62
C LEU A 74 -9.09 -3.33 -10.15
N ARG A 75 -9.47 -4.14 -11.15
CA ARG A 75 -8.54 -5.06 -11.84
C ARG A 75 -7.45 -4.32 -12.62
N ARG A 76 -7.79 -3.22 -13.30
CA ARG A 76 -6.80 -2.38 -14.00
C ARG A 76 -5.81 -1.76 -13.02
N ALA A 77 -6.30 -1.17 -11.92
CA ALA A 77 -5.46 -0.62 -10.86
C ALA A 77 -4.53 -1.68 -10.25
N PHE A 78 -5.07 -2.89 -10.00
CA PHE A 78 -4.29 -4.02 -9.51
C PHE A 78 -3.10 -4.36 -10.42
N TRP A 79 -3.32 -4.45 -11.73
CA TRP A 79 -2.24 -4.75 -12.68
C TRP A 79 -1.25 -3.62 -12.82
N LEU A 80 -1.71 -2.37 -12.88
CA LEU A 80 -0.85 -1.19 -12.91
C LEU A 80 0.09 -1.16 -11.68
N TRP A 81 -0.44 -1.45 -10.49
CA TRP A 81 0.39 -1.48 -9.29
C TRP A 81 1.38 -2.63 -9.26
N ASN A 82 0.98 -3.84 -9.69
CA ASN A 82 1.90 -4.99 -9.69
C ASN A 82 3.02 -4.83 -10.72
N VAL A 83 2.69 -4.38 -11.93
CA VAL A 83 3.68 -4.13 -12.98
C VAL A 83 4.55 -2.94 -12.62
N GLY A 84 3.97 -1.85 -12.11
CA GLY A 84 4.72 -0.68 -11.66
C GLY A 84 5.69 -1.00 -10.51
N LEU A 85 5.23 -1.74 -9.49
CA LEU A 85 6.08 -2.17 -8.38
C LEU A 85 7.20 -3.11 -8.84
N ALA A 86 6.90 -4.09 -9.69
CA ALA A 86 7.91 -4.97 -10.25
C ALA A 86 8.94 -4.21 -11.09
N TRP A 87 8.49 -3.29 -11.94
CA TRP A 87 9.39 -2.46 -12.73
C TRP A 87 10.33 -1.63 -11.85
N MET A 88 9.75 -0.89 -10.90
CA MET A 88 10.49 -0.03 -9.98
C MET A 88 11.55 -0.82 -9.20
N VAL A 89 11.17 -1.98 -8.65
CA VAL A 89 12.07 -2.79 -7.80
C VAL A 89 13.14 -3.50 -8.64
N PHE A 90 12.75 -4.21 -9.71
CA PHE A 90 13.69 -5.06 -10.45
C PHE A 90 14.53 -4.31 -11.49
N VAL A 91 14.01 -3.22 -12.06
CA VAL A 91 14.70 -2.45 -13.10
C VAL A 91 15.38 -1.21 -12.53
N GLY A 92 14.81 -0.61 -11.48
CA GLY A 92 15.36 0.58 -10.81
C GLY A 92 16.22 0.23 -9.60
N ASP A 93 15.57 -0.15 -8.50
CA ASP A 93 16.21 -0.15 -7.18
C ASP A 93 17.24 -1.26 -7.01
N ILE A 94 16.94 -2.49 -7.47
CA ILE A 94 17.87 -3.61 -7.37
C ILE A 94 19.17 -3.36 -8.15
N PRO A 95 19.14 -2.95 -9.44
CA PRO A 95 20.36 -2.66 -10.19
C PRO A 95 21.20 -1.55 -9.56
N VAL A 96 20.58 -0.44 -9.14
CA VAL A 96 21.29 0.64 -8.44
C VAL A 96 21.88 0.14 -7.12
N GLY A 97 21.13 -0.69 -6.38
CA GLY A 97 21.58 -1.30 -5.13
C GLY A 97 22.81 -2.17 -5.30
N PHE A 98 22.86 -3.03 -6.32
CA PHE A 98 24.04 -3.85 -6.60
C PHE A 98 25.25 -3.03 -7.08
N LEU A 99 25.04 -1.98 -7.88
CA LEU A 99 26.11 -1.07 -8.28
C LEU A 99 26.68 -0.32 -7.07
N GLN A 100 25.80 0.08 -6.14
CA GLN A 100 26.20 0.72 -4.89
C GLN A 100 26.98 -0.25 -4.02
N LEU A 101 26.48 -1.48 -3.81
CA LEU A 101 27.16 -2.54 -3.06
C LEU A 101 28.56 -2.83 -3.62
N LYS A 102 28.69 -2.96 -4.95
CA LYS A 102 29.99 -3.13 -5.61
C LYS A 102 30.93 -1.98 -5.29
N THR A 103 30.43 -0.75 -5.34
CA THR A 103 31.23 0.46 -5.07
C THR A 103 31.71 0.52 -3.62
N VAL A 104 30.86 0.14 -2.66
CA VAL A 104 31.26 0.03 -1.24
C VAL A 104 32.36 -1.01 -1.09
N PHE A 105 32.24 -2.16 -1.76
CA PHE A 105 33.20 -3.26 -1.66
C PHE A 105 34.56 -2.93 -2.30
N THR A 106 34.59 -2.21 -3.42
CA THR A 106 35.85 -1.91 -4.14
C THR A 106 36.53 -0.62 -3.73
N ALA A 107 35.74 0.38 -3.32
CA ALA A 107 36.25 1.68 -2.92
C ALA A 107 36.09 1.82 -1.40
N ASN A 108 34.98 2.42 -0.94
CA ASN A 108 34.61 2.58 0.46
C ASN A 108 33.12 2.97 0.54
N TYR A 109 32.53 2.92 1.73
CA TYR A 109 31.14 3.33 1.96
C TYR A 109 30.87 4.81 1.61
N ASP A 110 31.80 5.71 1.96
CA ASP A 110 31.70 7.14 1.63
C ASP A 110 31.64 7.37 0.11
N ALA A 111 32.46 6.65 -0.66
CA ALA A 111 32.48 6.75 -2.12
C ALA A 111 31.12 6.36 -2.74
N ALA A 112 30.49 5.30 -2.24
CA ALA A 112 29.19 4.84 -2.73
C ALA A 112 28.01 5.76 -2.34
N ARG A 113 28.21 6.63 -1.33
CA ARG A 113 27.23 7.63 -0.87
C ARG A 113 27.54 9.04 -1.36
N SER A 114 28.67 9.23 -2.02
CA SER A 114 29.10 10.51 -2.56
C SER A 114 28.22 10.97 -3.73
N LEU A 115 28.17 12.29 -3.96
CA LEU A 115 27.52 12.86 -5.14
C LEU A 115 28.15 12.33 -6.43
N ALA A 116 29.45 12.05 -6.44
CA ALA A 116 30.15 11.51 -7.60
C ALA A 116 29.60 10.15 -8.05
N PHE A 117 29.12 9.31 -7.13
CA PHE A 117 28.44 8.06 -7.48
C PHE A 117 27.09 8.32 -8.16
N TYR A 118 26.27 9.20 -7.57
CA TYR A 118 24.93 9.50 -8.11
C TYR A 118 24.97 10.28 -9.43
N SER A 119 26.02 11.05 -9.68
CA SER A 119 26.21 11.80 -10.92
C SER A 119 26.75 10.95 -12.08
N GLN A 120 27.00 9.65 -11.89
CA GLN A 120 27.41 8.77 -12.99
C GLN A 120 26.28 8.61 -14.01
N ASP A 121 26.62 8.65 -15.29
CA ASP A 121 25.65 8.54 -16.39
C ASP A 121 24.78 7.28 -16.30
N LEU A 122 25.38 6.15 -15.87
CA LEU A 122 24.65 4.90 -15.68
C LEU A 122 23.60 5.00 -14.57
N ILE A 123 23.96 5.60 -13.43
CA ILE A 123 23.05 5.75 -12.28
C ILE A 123 21.91 6.72 -12.63
N GLN A 124 22.23 7.82 -13.30
CA GLN A 124 21.23 8.76 -13.82
C GLN A 124 20.28 8.06 -14.81
N THR A 125 20.81 7.24 -15.71
CA THR A 125 20.00 6.47 -16.65
C THR A 125 19.06 5.51 -15.92
N LEU A 126 19.54 4.81 -14.88
CA LEU A 126 18.70 3.91 -14.08
C LEU A 126 17.57 4.66 -13.35
N PHE A 127 17.83 5.88 -12.86
CA PHE A 127 16.78 6.72 -12.28
C PHE A 127 15.73 7.14 -13.31
N TRP A 128 16.13 7.47 -14.53
CA TRP A 128 15.18 7.74 -15.62
C TRP A 128 14.39 6.50 -16.04
N VAL A 129 15.05 5.34 -16.11
CA VAL A 129 14.40 4.07 -16.43
C VAL A 129 13.43 3.63 -15.34
N ARG A 130 13.63 4.05 -14.09
CA ARG A 130 12.68 3.80 -12.99
C ARG A 130 11.37 4.56 -13.16
N LEU A 131 11.41 5.79 -13.69
CA LEU A 131 10.27 6.71 -13.77
C LEU A 131 9.01 6.15 -14.45
N PRO A 132 9.08 5.35 -15.54
CA PRO A 132 7.92 4.64 -16.08
C PRO A 132 7.18 3.75 -15.05
N GLY A 133 7.90 3.06 -14.18
CA GLY A 133 7.31 2.23 -13.12
C GLY A 133 6.59 3.08 -12.07
N ASP A 134 7.20 4.20 -11.68
CA ASP A 134 6.57 5.18 -10.77
C ASP A 134 5.29 5.75 -11.42
N GLY A 135 5.31 6.04 -12.72
CA GLY A 135 4.14 6.48 -13.49
C GLY A 135 2.99 5.46 -13.47
N LEU A 136 3.28 4.17 -13.60
CA LEU A 136 2.27 3.11 -13.49
C LEU A 136 1.66 3.04 -12.09
N LEU A 137 2.48 3.18 -11.04
CA LEU A 137 2.01 3.22 -9.65
C LEU A 137 1.07 4.41 -9.40
N ILE A 138 1.43 5.60 -9.89
CA ILE A 138 0.62 6.82 -9.77
C ILE A 138 -0.70 6.64 -10.52
N LEU A 139 -0.66 6.13 -11.76
CA LEU A 139 -1.85 5.90 -12.57
C LEU A 139 -2.78 4.85 -11.93
N GLY A 140 -2.21 3.76 -11.40
CA GLY A 140 -2.96 2.75 -10.64
C GLY A 140 -3.68 3.35 -9.44
N THR A 141 -3.00 4.22 -8.71
CA THR A 141 -3.57 4.94 -7.55
C THR A 141 -4.70 5.88 -7.97
N ALA A 142 -4.49 6.70 -9.01
CA ALA A 142 -5.52 7.60 -9.51
C ALA A 142 -6.78 6.84 -9.95
N LEU A 143 -6.61 5.72 -10.65
CA LEU A 143 -7.70 4.90 -11.15
C LEU A 143 -8.46 4.19 -10.00
N PHE A 144 -7.75 3.72 -8.97
CA PHE A 144 -8.38 3.17 -7.76
C PHE A 144 -9.14 4.24 -6.98
N CYS A 145 -8.56 5.41 -6.77
CA CYS A 145 -9.23 6.52 -6.08
C CYS A 145 -10.48 6.96 -6.84
N TYR A 146 -10.40 7.08 -8.17
CA TYR A 146 -11.56 7.37 -9.01
C TYR A 146 -12.69 6.33 -8.82
N ASP A 147 -12.34 5.05 -8.80
CA ASP A 147 -13.32 3.97 -8.64
C ASP A 147 -13.99 3.98 -7.24
N VAL A 148 -13.21 4.21 -6.19
CA VAL A 148 -13.72 4.36 -4.82
C VAL A 148 -14.65 5.58 -4.71
N LEU A 149 -14.26 6.72 -5.29
CA LEU A 149 -15.08 7.94 -5.32
C LEU A 149 -16.38 7.71 -6.09
N LYS A 150 -16.34 7.01 -7.23
CA LYS A 150 -17.54 6.64 -7.98
C LYS A 150 -18.48 5.76 -7.14
N LYS A 151 -17.94 4.77 -6.43
CA LYS A 151 -18.73 3.84 -5.60
C LYS A 151 -19.31 4.48 -4.34
N ARG A 152 -18.74 5.59 -3.86
CA ARG A 152 -19.32 6.41 -2.78
C ARG A 152 -20.75 6.85 -3.09
N PHE A 153 -21.06 7.15 -4.36
CA PHE A 153 -22.39 7.62 -4.78
C PHE A 153 -23.43 6.49 -4.91
N VAL A 154 -23.00 5.23 -4.82
CA VAL A 154 -23.89 4.04 -4.98
C VAL A 154 -23.86 3.16 -3.74
N ARG A 155 -23.71 3.79 -2.57
CA ARG A 155 -23.68 3.10 -1.28
C ARG A 155 -25.07 2.55 -0.90
N ARG A 156 -25.10 1.40 -0.23
CA ARG A 156 -26.30 0.85 0.40
C ARG A 156 -26.75 1.77 1.53
N GLU A 157 -28.07 1.88 1.68
CA GLU A 157 -28.66 2.45 2.87
C GLU A 157 -28.46 1.50 4.05
N PRO A 158 -28.25 2.02 5.27
CA PRO A 158 -28.23 1.20 6.46
C PRO A 158 -29.54 0.45 6.59
N THR A 159 -29.49 -0.88 6.71
CA THR A 159 -30.68 -1.65 7.11
C THR A 159 -30.90 -1.37 8.60
N VAL A 160 -31.84 -0.47 8.90
CA VAL A 160 -32.35 -0.29 10.27
C VAL A 160 -33.38 -1.39 10.50
N ALA A 161 -33.27 -2.13 11.60
CA ALA A 161 -34.28 -3.14 11.93
C ALA A 161 -35.62 -2.43 12.22
N PRO A 162 -36.77 -2.98 11.79
CA PRO A 162 -38.07 -2.39 12.13
C PRO A 162 -38.23 -2.35 13.66
N GLY A 163 -38.30 -1.14 14.24
CA GLY A 163 -38.42 -0.93 15.70
C GLY A 163 -37.12 -0.57 16.45
N ASP A 164 -36.02 -0.27 15.75
CA ASP A 164 -34.76 0.15 16.36
C ASP A 164 -34.76 1.66 16.68
N ASP A 165 -35.43 2.04 17.78
CA ASP A 165 -35.25 3.35 18.48
C ASP A 165 -33.87 3.41 19.16
N GLY A 166 -32.85 2.99 18.43
CA GLY A 166 -31.50 2.81 18.91
C GLY A 166 -31.26 1.50 19.67
N THR A 167 -29.97 1.15 19.68
CA THR A 167 -29.38 0.07 20.47
C THR A 167 -29.77 0.16 21.95
N VAL A 168 -29.76 -0.98 22.66
CA VAL A 168 -29.98 -1.04 24.12
C VAL A 168 -29.09 -0.04 24.88
N ILE A 169 -27.87 0.21 24.38
CA ILE A 169 -26.93 1.19 24.94
C ILE A 169 -27.42 2.63 24.69
N SER A 170 -27.82 2.99 23.46
CA SER A 170 -28.31 4.34 23.17
C SER A 170 -29.60 4.67 23.93
N ARG A 171 -30.48 3.69 24.16
CA ARG A 171 -31.66 3.87 25.00
C ARG A 171 -31.32 4.13 26.47
N ARG A 172 -30.28 3.49 27.01
CA ARG A 172 -29.83 3.74 28.39
C ARG A 172 -29.08 5.07 28.56
N VAL A 173 -28.34 5.49 27.54
CA VAL A 173 -27.53 6.72 27.61
C VAL A 173 -28.36 7.98 27.34
N PHE A 174 -29.38 7.89 26.49
CA PHE A 174 -30.15 9.05 26.04
C PHE A 174 -31.66 8.98 26.37
N GLY A 175 -32.13 7.89 26.97
CA GLY A 175 -33.57 7.66 27.24
C GLY A 175 -34.03 7.96 28.66
N GLU A 176 -33.16 8.37 29.59
CA GLU A 176 -33.54 8.61 30.99
C GLU A 176 -34.02 10.06 31.28
N ASP A 177 -33.87 11.01 30.34
CA ASP A 177 -34.19 12.42 30.59
C ASP A 177 -35.61 12.86 30.18
N ALA A 178 -36.44 11.96 29.65
CA ALA A 178 -37.77 12.31 29.14
C ALA A 178 -38.94 12.03 30.10
N ASP A 179 -38.72 11.31 31.21
CA ASP A 179 -39.82 10.82 32.07
C ASP A 179 -39.69 11.22 33.55
N ALA A 180 -38.76 12.11 33.89
CA ALA A 180 -38.45 12.49 35.28
C ALA A 180 -38.90 13.91 35.67
N GLY A 181 -39.99 14.43 35.09
CA GLY A 181 -40.43 15.77 35.45
C GLY A 181 -41.78 16.20 34.92
N THR A 182 -42.86 15.70 35.53
CA THR A 182 -44.06 16.46 35.91
C THR A 182 -45.10 15.49 36.46
N ASP A 183 -45.13 15.30 37.79
CA ASP A 183 -46.34 14.87 38.51
C ASP A 183 -46.16 15.04 40.03
N LEU A 184 -45.80 16.27 40.44
CA LEU A 184 -45.91 16.74 41.82
C LEU A 184 -46.31 18.22 41.81
N ASP A 185 -47.57 18.50 41.47
CA ASP A 185 -48.36 19.64 41.96
C ASP A 185 -49.73 19.71 41.25
N ASN A 186 -50.74 19.01 41.79
CA ASN A 186 -52.08 19.51 42.17
C ASN A 186 -52.99 18.37 42.64
#